data_AF-A0A9N9GQK5-F1
#
_entry.id   AF-A0A9N9GQK5-F1
#
_cell.length_a   1.000
_cell.length_b   1.000
_cell.length_c   1.000
_cell.angle_alpha   90.00
_cell.angle_beta   90.00
_cell.angle_gamma   90.00
#
_symmetry.space_group_name_H-M   'P 1'
#
loop_
_entity.id
_entity.type
_entity.pdbx_description
1 polymer ?
#
loop_
_entity_poly.entity_id
_entity_poly.type
_entity_poly.pdbx_seq_one_letter_code
_entity_poly.pdbx_strand_id
1 'polypeptide(L)'
;MVKMRETLAQAKLRDTIVQLNKELWQLNASENRGMNTNADSEDKERIQAELESLKTLNKLEYQQKYHKKYRSQQKQKLQQVERPTIGRLRLEETQLGLLEAIFRIVSPDGQADKGRHSETLQSVKTLDQLQEALEQMNYKLSRSATYLRLIPKQHNTVERKQHVKTIPVKLLRAQNTARRAHEDT
;
A
#
# COMPACT_ATOMS: atom_id res chain seq x y z
N MET A 1 21.81 -30.85 13.66
CA MET A 1 20.38 -30.56 13.96
C MET A 1 20.09 -30.98 15.39
N VAL A 2 19.90 -30.04 16.32
CA VAL A 2 19.49 -30.38 17.70
C VAL A 2 18.01 -30.72 17.66
N LYS A 3 17.65 -32.00 17.87
CA LYS A 3 16.25 -32.38 18.10
C LYS A 3 15.80 -31.68 19.38
N MET A 4 14.94 -30.68 19.27
CA MET A 4 14.33 -30.04 20.43
C MET A 4 13.62 -31.12 21.24
N ARG A 5 13.97 -31.25 22.51
CA ARG A 5 13.32 -32.20 23.42
C ARG A 5 11.88 -31.78 23.61
N GLU A 6 10.98 -32.75 23.54
CA GLU A 6 9.57 -32.52 23.78
C GLU A 6 9.36 -32.13 25.24
N THR A 7 8.48 -31.15 25.45
CA THR A 7 8.11 -30.75 26.81
C THR A 7 7.17 -31.79 27.42
N LEU A 8 7.18 -31.91 28.75
CA LEU A 8 6.27 -32.81 29.47
C LEU A 8 4.79 -32.57 29.11
N ALA A 9 4.39 -31.32 28.89
CA ALA A 9 3.04 -30.96 28.48
C ALA A 9 2.70 -31.47 27.07
N GLN A 10 3.66 -31.42 26.13
CA GLN A 10 3.48 -31.95 24.77
C GLN A 10 3.35 -33.47 24.76
N ALA A 11 4.11 -34.17 25.62
CA ALA A 11 3.97 -35.61 25.78
C ALA A 11 2.57 -35.96 26.32
N LYS A 12 2.14 -35.29 27.39
CA LYS A 12 0.79 -35.48 27.96
C LYS A 12 -0.32 -35.22 26.93
N LEU A 13 -0.22 -34.17 26.12
CA LEU A 13 -1.21 -33.88 25.07
C LEU A 13 -1.24 -34.93 23.96
N ARG A 14 -0.11 -35.56 23.65
CA ARG A 14 -0.09 -36.68 22.69
C ARG A 14 -0.73 -37.91 23.30
N ASP A 15 -0.41 -38.21 24.55
CA ASP A 15 -0.99 -39.34 25.28
C ASP A 15 -2.51 -39.20 25.38
N THR A 16 -3.02 -37.99 25.65
CA THR A 16 -4.47 -37.73 25.67
C THR A 16 -5.11 -37.91 24.30
N ILE A 17 -4.49 -37.43 23.21
CA ILE A 17 -4.99 -37.67 21.84
C ILE A 17 -5.03 -39.17 21.52
N VAL A 18 -4.01 -39.93 21.93
CA VAL A 18 -3.97 -41.38 21.74
C VAL A 18 -5.07 -42.07 22.52
N GLN A 19 -5.32 -41.64 23.77
CA GLN A 19 -6.40 -42.16 24.61
C GLN A 19 -7.78 -41.88 23.99
N LEU A 20 -8.07 -40.63 23.61
CA LEU A 20 -9.34 -40.24 22.98
C LEU A 20 -9.61 -40.99 21.67
N ASN A 21 -8.58 -41.21 20.84
CA ASN A 21 -8.73 -42.02 19.62
C ASN A 21 -9.01 -43.50 19.91
N LYS A 22 -8.42 -44.04 20.98
CA LYS A 22 -8.66 -45.41 21.42
C LYS A 22 -10.09 -45.60 21.93
N GLU A 23 -10.58 -44.65 22.72
CA GLU A 23 -11.96 -44.62 23.22
C GLU A 23 -12.97 -44.52 22.07
N LEU A 24 -12.74 -43.61 21.12
CA LEU A 24 -13.57 -43.48 19.92
C LEU A 24 -13.58 -44.76 19.06
N TRP A 25 -12.43 -45.44 18.95
CA TRP A 25 -12.35 -46.72 18.24
C TRP A 25 -13.18 -47.81 18.94
N GLN A 26 -13.16 -47.85 20.28
CA GLN A 26 -13.96 -48.79 21.07
C GLN A 26 -15.47 -48.54 20.91
N LEU A 27 -15.89 -47.27 20.95
CA LEU A 27 -17.29 -46.87 20.74
C LEU A 27 -17.78 -47.18 19.32
N ASN A 28 -16.95 -46.96 18.30
CA ASN A 28 -17.30 -47.38 16.93
C ASN A 28 -17.38 -48.91 16.81
N ALA A 29 -16.55 -49.65 17.54
CA ALA A 29 -16.58 -51.11 17.55
C ALA A 29 -17.80 -51.67 18.30
N SER A 30 -18.32 -51.01 19.34
CA SER A 30 -19.58 -51.38 19.98
C SER A 30 -20.79 -51.06 19.09
N GLU A 31 -20.73 -49.94 18.37
CA GLU A 31 -21.77 -49.51 17.42
C GLU A 31 -21.96 -50.51 16.30
N ASN A 32 -20.84 -50.93 15.69
CA ASN A 32 -20.84 -51.93 14.64
C ASN A 32 -21.34 -53.31 15.11
N ARG A 33 -21.37 -53.54 16.42
CA ARG A 33 -21.92 -54.76 17.06
C ARG A 33 -23.37 -54.59 17.54
N GLY A 34 -23.97 -53.41 17.35
CA GLY A 34 -25.35 -53.11 17.75
C GLY A 34 -25.56 -52.98 19.27
N MET A 35 -24.49 -52.75 20.04
CA MET A 35 -24.51 -52.70 21.51
C MET A 35 -24.48 -51.26 22.07
N ASN A 36 -24.97 -50.29 21.31
CA ASN A 36 -24.89 -48.88 21.71
C ASN A 36 -26.07 -48.44 22.57
N THR A 37 -25.75 -47.69 23.62
CA THR A 37 -26.70 -46.92 24.42
C THR A 37 -26.75 -45.47 23.93
N ASN A 38 -27.79 -44.71 24.30
CA ASN A 38 -27.87 -43.29 23.98
C ASN A 38 -26.71 -42.47 24.59
N ALA A 39 -26.18 -42.91 25.74
CA ALA A 39 -25.03 -42.30 26.39
C ALA A 39 -23.75 -42.45 25.56
N ASP A 40 -23.56 -43.62 24.93
CA ASP A 40 -22.39 -43.89 24.06
C ASP A 40 -22.38 -42.99 22.81
N SER A 41 -23.57 -42.60 22.32
CA SER A 41 -23.71 -41.65 21.22
C SER A 41 -23.31 -40.23 21.63
N GLU A 42 -23.73 -39.77 22.81
CA GLU A 42 -23.34 -38.45 23.34
C GLU A 42 -21.83 -38.38 23.61
N ASP A 43 -21.24 -39.44 24.18
CA ASP A 43 -19.81 -39.49 24.47
C ASP A 43 -18.96 -39.52 23.18
N LYS A 44 -19.45 -40.20 22.13
CA LYS A 44 -18.81 -40.16 20.80
C LYS A 44 -18.79 -38.75 20.22
N GLU A 45 -19.89 -38.01 20.30
CA GLU A 45 -19.95 -36.61 19.84
C GLU A 45 -18.99 -35.71 20.63
N ARG A 46 -18.93 -35.89 21.96
CA ARG A 46 -17.98 -35.15 22.82
C ARG A 46 -16.53 -35.42 22.43
N ILE A 47 -16.14 -36.69 22.29
CA ILE A 47 -14.78 -37.09 21.92
C ILE A 47 -14.42 -36.58 20.51
N GLN A 48 -15.36 -36.61 19.56
CA GLN A 48 -15.15 -36.04 18.22
C GLN A 48 -14.93 -34.53 18.26
N ALA A 49 -15.75 -33.80 19.01
CA ALA A 49 -15.60 -32.36 19.18
C ALA A 49 -14.26 -32.00 19.84
N GLU A 50 -13.84 -32.76 20.85
CA GLU A 50 -12.56 -32.57 21.52
C GLU A 50 -11.38 -32.83 20.58
N LEU A 51 -11.41 -33.92 19.80
CA LEU A 51 -10.38 -34.21 18.79
C LEU A 51 -10.29 -33.14 17.71
N GLU A 52 -11.42 -32.62 17.22
CA GLU A 52 -11.43 -31.52 16.24
C GLU A 52 -10.85 -30.23 16.85
N SER A 53 -11.19 -29.92 18.10
CA SER A 53 -10.59 -28.79 18.81
C SER A 53 -9.06 -28.91 18.91
N LEU A 54 -8.55 -30.11 19.25
CA LEU A 54 -7.11 -30.36 19.35
C LEU A 54 -6.41 -30.31 17.98
N LYS A 55 -7.06 -30.75 16.91
CA LYS A 55 -6.53 -30.61 15.53
C LYS A 55 -6.42 -29.15 15.11
N THR A 56 -7.43 -28.33 15.41
CA THR A 56 -7.40 -26.90 15.07
C THR A 56 -6.29 -26.18 15.83
N LEU A 57 -6.12 -26.46 17.12
CA LEU A 57 -5.03 -25.91 17.93
C LEU A 57 -3.65 -26.30 17.38
N ASN A 58 -3.42 -27.58 17.05
CA ASN A 58 -2.17 -28.03 16.45
C ASN A 58 -1.86 -27.33 15.12
N LYS A 59 -2.88 -27.11 14.28
CA LYS A 59 -2.73 -26.37 13.02
C LYS A 59 -2.31 -24.92 13.26
N LEU A 60 -2.94 -24.24 14.24
CA LEU A 60 -2.59 -22.86 14.60
C LEU A 60 -1.18 -22.75 15.17
N GLU A 61 -0.76 -23.68 16.03
CA GLU A 61 0.62 -23.72 16.53
C GLU A 61 1.64 -23.88 15.41
N TYR A 62 1.37 -24.78 14.46
CA TYR A 62 2.23 -25.01 13.32
C TYR A 62 2.38 -23.73 12.48
N GLN A 63 1.26 -23.06 12.19
CA GLN A 63 1.25 -21.77 11.48
C GLN A 63 2.05 -20.71 12.26
N GLN A 64 1.86 -20.61 13.57
CA GLN A 64 2.60 -19.65 14.40
C GLN A 64 4.12 -19.90 14.35
N LYS A 65 4.56 -21.16 14.47
CA LYS A 65 5.97 -21.57 14.37
C LYS A 65 6.54 -21.23 12.99
N TYR A 66 5.77 -21.52 11.93
CA TYR A 66 6.15 -21.19 10.55
C TYR A 66 6.31 -19.69 10.34
N HIS A 67 5.33 -18.88 10.75
CA HIS A 67 5.39 -17.42 10.63
C HIS A 67 6.55 -16.83 11.45
N LYS A 68 6.82 -17.34 12.65
CA LYS A 68 7.96 -16.91 13.47
C LYS A 68 9.29 -17.19 12.76
N LYS A 69 9.45 -18.38 12.18
CA LYS A 69 10.62 -18.74 11.38
C LYS A 69 10.78 -17.83 10.16
N TYR A 70 9.71 -17.63 9.39
CA TYR A 70 9.71 -16.73 8.23
C TYR A 70 10.12 -15.30 8.61
N ARG A 71 9.51 -14.72 9.66
CA ARG A 71 9.86 -13.38 10.16
C ARG A 71 11.33 -13.28 10.58
N SER A 72 11.85 -14.31 11.26
CA SER A 72 13.26 -14.34 11.67
C SER A 72 14.22 -14.36 10.48
N GLN A 73 13.92 -15.15 9.44
CA GLN A 73 14.71 -15.21 8.21
C GLN A 73 14.67 -13.88 7.46
N GLN A 74 13.50 -13.25 7.35
CA GLN A 74 13.37 -11.93 6.72
C GLN A 74 14.14 -10.86 7.50
N LYS A 75 14.09 -10.89 8.84
CA LYS A 75 14.87 -9.97 9.68
C LYS A 75 16.37 -10.13 9.46
N GLN A 76 16.88 -11.35 9.37
CA GLN A 76 18.29 -11.62 9.07
C GLN A 76 18.70 -11.09 7.68
N LYS A 77 17.88 -11.34 6.65
CA LYS A 77 18.12 -10.80 5.29
C LYS A 77 18.16 -9.27 5.28
N LEU A 78 17.28 -8.62 6.04
CA LEU A 78 17.25 -7.15 6.12
C LEU A 78 18.44 -6.59 6.90
N GLN A 79 18.94 -7.29 7.92
CA GLN A 79 20.13 -6.87 8.67
C GLN A 79 21.42 -6.92 7.85
N GLN A 80 21.49 -7.77 6.83
CA GLN A 80 22.63 -7.82 5.90
C GLN A 80 22.68 -6.61 4.96
N VAL A 81 21.59 -5.85 4.82
CA VAL A 81 21.56 -4.64 4.01
C VAL A 81 21.93 -3.45 4.89
N GLU A 82 23.19 -3.05 4.85
CA GLU A 82 23.63 -1.81 5.49
C GLU A 82 22.91 -0.62 4.82
N ARG A 83 22.12 0.12 5.60
CA ARG A 83 21.45 1.34 5.16
C ARG A 83 21.91 2.49 6.06
N PRO A 84 22.32 3.64 5.49
CA PRO A 84 22.75 4.79 6.29
C PRO A 84 21.59 5.40 7.11
N THR A 85 20.35 5.23 6.64
CA THR A 85 19.15 5.79 7.27
C THR A 85 18.05 4.73 7.37
N ILE A 86 17.27 4.78 8.45
CA ILE A 86 16.10 3.93 8.63
C ILE A 86 15.05 4.31 7.58
N GLY A 87 14.60 3.33 6.78
CA GLY A 87 13.54 3.51 5.78
C GLY A 87 14.02 3.47 4.34
N ARG A 88 13.25 4.10 3.44
CA ARG A 88 13.61 4.33 2.03
C ARG A 88 14.27 5.70 1.95
N LEU A 89 15.43 5.77 1.29
CA LEU A 89 16.10 7.04 1.03
C LEU A 89 15.16 8.01 0.31
N ARG A 90 15.31 9.30 0.61
CA ARG A 90 14.51 10.31 -0.09
C ARG A 90 14.92 10.28 -1.56
N LEU A 91 13.96 10.49 -2.46
CA LEU A 91 14.25 10.45 -3.89
C LEU A 91 15.20 11.59 -4.29
N GLU A 92 15.21 12.71 -3.56
CA GLU A 92 16.18 13.80 -3.70
C GLU A 92 17.62 13.38 -3.34
N GLU A 93 17.80 12.51 -2.34
CA GLU A 93 19.11 11.95 -1.97
C GLU A 93 19.59 10.93 -3.00
N THR A 94 18.64 10.27 -3.69
CA THR A 94 18.94 9.27 -4.73
C THR A 94 19.19 9.93 -6.10
N GLN A 95 18.54 11.07 -6.36
CA GLN A 95 18.57 11.80 -7.62
C GLN A 95 18.81 13.28 -7.33
N LEU A 96 20.10 13.64 -7.21
CA LEU A 96 20.54 15.01 -7.01
C LEU A 96 20.10 15.90 -8.19
N GLY A 97 19.70 17.14 -7.91
CA GLY A 97 19.33 18.11 -8.94
C GLY A 97 17.95 17.91 -9.57
N LEU A 98 17.16 16.93 -9.12
CA LEU A 98 15.84 16.66 -9.69
C LEU A 98 14.88 17.87 -9.62
N LEU A 99 14.83 18.56 -8.48
CA LEU A 99 13.95 19.72 -8.31
C LEU A 99 14.36 20.87 -9.24
N GLU A 100 15.66 21.07 -9.44
CA GLU A 100 16.21 22.06 -10.38
C GLU A 100 15.89 21.68 -11.82
N ALA A 101 15.97 20.39 -12.17
CA ALA A 101 15.58 19.90 -13.49
C ALA A 101 14.08 20.09 -13.76
N ILE A 102 13.22 19.76 -12.78
CA ILE A 102 11.77 20.01 -12.86
C ILE A 102 11.52 21.51 -13.04
N PHE A 103 12.18 22.35 -12.24
CA PHE A 103 12.06 23.81 -12.36
C PHE A 103 12.48 24.26 -13.75
N ARG A 104 13.61 23.81 -14.29
CA ARG A 104 14.08 24.19 -15.63
C ARG A 104 13.16 23.71 -16.78
N ILE A 105 12.48 22.58 -16.61
CA ILE A 105 11.56 22.05 -17.64
C ILE A 105 10.21 22.77 -17.60
N VAL A 106 9.73 23.07 -16.39
CA VAL A 106 8.39 23.64 -16.12
C VAL A 106 8.41 25.17 -16.15
N SER A 107 9.50 25.76 -15.68
CA SER A 107 9.83 27.17 -15.86
C SER A 107 10.59 27.30 -17.18
N PRO A 108 9.93 27.63 -18.31
CA PRO A 108 10.64 28.03 -19.51
C PRO A 108 11.48 29.30 -19.32
N ASP A 109 11.34 29.99 -18.17
CA ASP A 109 11.89 31.29 -17.76
C ASP A 109 11.64 32.42 -18.77
N GLY A 110 11.04 33.52 -18.29
CA GLY A 110 11.63 34.87 -18.33
C GLY A 110 12.09 35.51 -19.65
N GLN A 111 12.02 34.83 -20.79
CA GLN A 111 12.14 35.46 -22.09
C GLN A 111 10.81 36.12 -22.36
N ALA A 112 10.76 37.44 -22.14
CA ALA A 112 9.94 38.27 -22.99
C ALA A 112 10.15 37.72 -24.41
N ASP A 113 9.06 37.34 -25.06
CA ASP A 113 9.08 37.01 -26.46
C ASP A 113 9.98 38.02 -27.19
N LYS A 114 10.88 37.54 -28.05
CA LYS A 114 11.85 38.41 -28.74
C LYS A 114 11.17 39.45 -29.65
N GLY A 115 9.85 39.47 -29.73
CA GLY A 115 9.07 40.64 -30.10
C GLY A 115 7.64 40.55 -29.59
N ARG A 116 6.93 41.67 -29.48
CA ARG A 116 5.48 41.71 -29.16
C ARG A 116 4.58 41.09 -30.25
N HIS A 117 5.14 40.36 -31.22
CA HIS A 117 4.49 39.96 -32.46
C HIS A 117 4.64 38.47 -32.81
N SER A 118 5.19 37.63 -31.92
CA SER A 118 5.10 36.18 -32.14
C SER A 118 3.83 35.65 -31.47
N GLU A 119 2.93 35.06 -32.27
CA GLU A 119 1.69 34.45 -31.79
C GLU A 119 1.92 33.05 -31.18
N THR A 120 3.18 32.65 -30.98
CA THR A 120 3.51 31.36 -30.39
C THR A 120 3.30 31.38 -28.89
N LEU A 121 2.09 31.02 -28.46
CA LEU A 121 1.76 30.72 -27.07
C LEU A 121 2.71 29.62 -26.57
N GLN A 122 3.46 29.89 -25.49
CA GLN A 122 4.23 28.85 -24.80
C GLN A 122 3.28 27.77 -24.29
N SER A 123 3.44 26.54 -24.76
CA SER A 123 2.59 25.42 -24.37
C SER A 123 2.87 24.99 -22.93
N VAL A 124 1.81 24.89 -22.13
CA VAL A 124 1.86 24.27 -20.80
C VAL A 124 2.16 22.79 -21.02
N LYS A 125 3.36 22.34 -20.62
CA LYS A 125 3.72 20.92 -20.71
C LYS A 125 2.76 20.09 -19.86
N THR A 126 2.17 19.06 -20.44
CA THR A 126 1.35 18.11 -19.68
C THR A 126 2.24 17.30 -18.72
N LEU A 127 1.63 16.68 -17.72
CA LEU A 127 2.36 15.85 -16.76
C LEU A 127 3.12 14.69 -17.45
N ASP A 128 2.53 14.14 -18.51
CA ASP A 128 3.14 13.08 -19.33
C ASP A 128 4.38 13.59 -20.08
N GLN A 129 4.29 14.77 -20.71
CA GLN A 129 5.43 15.41 -21.37
C GLN A 129 6.56 15.79 -20.39
N LEU A 130 6.21 16.18 -19.17
CA LEU A 130 7.20 16.42 -18.11
C LEU A 130 7.88 15.11 -17.69
N GLN A 131 7.13 14.02 -17.55
CA GLN A 131 7.71 12.72 -17.23
C GLN A 131 8.66 12.25 -18.34
N GLU A 132 8.25 12.32 -19.60
CA GLU A 132 9.10 11.95 -20.74
C GLU A 132 10.40 12.79 -20.77
N ALA A 133 10.29 14.10 -20.52
CA ALA A 133 11.46 14.98 -20.46
C ALA A 133 12.40 14.62 -19.28
N LEU A 134 11.85 14.23 -18.13
CA LEU A 134 12.64 13.76 -17.00
C LEU A 134 13.30 12.40 -17.27
N GLU A 135 12.61 11.50 -17.97
CA GLU A 135 13.16 10.21 -18.41
C GLU A 135 14.33 10.42 -19.39
N GLN A 136 14.22 11.36 -20.33
CA GLN A 136 15.31 11.75 -21.23
C GLN A 136 16.54 12.29 -20.48
N MET A 137 16.34 12.95 -19.34
CA MET A 137 17.42 13.42 -18.46
C MET A 137 17.92 12.34 -17.48
N ASN A 138 17.56 11.07 -17.68
CA ASN A 138 17.91 9.92 -16.85
C ASN A 138 17.28 9.91 -15.44
N TYR A 139 16.24 10.70 -15.18
CA TYR A 139 15.47 10.61 -13.94
C TYR A 139 14.42 9.51 -14.04
N LYS A 140 14.53 8.49 -13.18
CA LYS A 140 13.55 7.39 -13.10
C LYS A 140 12.42 7.75 -12.15
N LEU A 141 11.37 8.39 -12.66
CA LEU A 141 10.18 8.80 -11.91
C LEU A 141 8.92 8.26 -12.57
N SER A 142 7.97 7.78 -11.77
CA SER A 142 6.63 7.50 -12.27
C SER A 142 5.84 8.80 -12.45
N ARG A 143 4.85 8.78 -13.34
CA ARG A 143 3.87 9.86 -13.52
C ARG A 143 3.32 10.44 -12.21
N SER A 144 2.85 9.54 -11.34
CA SER A 144 2.29 9.87 -10.04
C SER A 144 3.33 10.47 -9.10
N ALA A 145 4.56 9.97 -9.18
CA ALA A 145 5.66 10.52 -8.44
C ALA A 145 5.89 11.98 -8.88
N THR A 146 6.05 12.23 -10.17
CA THR A 146 6.22 13.59 -10.74
C THR A 146 5.12 14.55 -10.28
N TYR A 147 3.85 14.12 -10.32
CA TYR A 147 2.72 14.93 -9.87
C TYR A 147 2.86 15.39 -8.42
N LEU A 148 3.17 14.47 -7.49
CA LEU A 148 3.31 14.78 -6.07
C LEU A 148 4.38 15.83 -5.76
N ARG A 149 5.39 16.00 -6.63
CA ARG A 149 6.44 17.03 -6.44
C ARG A 149 5.99 18.41 -6.87
N LEU A 150 5.07 18.48 -7.84
CA LEU A 150 4.45 19.73 -8.27
C LEU A 150 3.41 20.22 -7.26
N ILE A 151 2.85 19.31 -6.45
CA ILE A 151 1.92 19.67 -5.39
C ILE A 151 2.66 20.51 -4.34
N PRO A 152 2.13 21.68 -3.99
CA PRO A 152 2.77 22.48 -2.97
C PRO A 152 2.69 21.84 -1.58
N LYS A 153 3.71 22.10 -0.75
CA LYS A 153 3.89 21.49 0.58
C LYS A 153 2.67 21.58 1.50
N GLN A 154 1.83 22.60 1.36
CA GLN A 154 0.65 22.85 2.20
C GLN A 154 -0.69 22.62 1.46
N HIS A 155 -0.75 21.77 0.44
CA HIS A 155 -1.99 21.53 -0.32
C HIS A 155 -3.20 21.07 0.52
N ASN A 156 -2.95 20.44 1.67
CA ASN A 156 -4.00 19.94 2.56
C ASN A 156 -4.49 20.94 3.62
N THR A 157 -3.93 22.16 3.69
CA THR A 157 -4.39 23.16 4.67
C THR A 157 -5.74 23.77 4.27
N VAL A 158 -6.54 24.14 5.27
CA VAL A 158 -7.88 24.72 5.09
C VAL A 158 -7.80 26.05 4.34
N GLU A 159 -6.80 26.88 4.64
CA GLU A 159 -6.58 28.21 4.03
C GLU A 159 -6.40 28.13 2.51
N ARG A 160 -5.68 27.13 1.98
CA ARG A 160 -5.41 27.05 0.54
C ARG A 160 -6.53 26.41 -0.27
N LYS A 161 -7.42 25.62 0.34
CA LYS A 161 -8.68 25.19 -0.31
C LYS A 161 -9.59 26.37 -0.64
N GLN A 162 -9.43 27.51 0.05
CA GLN A 162 -10.17 28.75 -0.23
C GLN A 162 -9.55 29.53 -1.40
N HIS A 163 -8.22 29.47 -1.59
CA HIS A 163 -7.49 30.22 -2.63
C HIS A 163 -7.81 29.83 -4.08
N VAL A 164 -8.39 28.66 -4.32
CA VAL A 164 -8.79 28.23 -5.68
C VAL A 164 -10.15 28.78 -6.09
N LYS A 165 -10.92 29.39 -5.16
CA LYS A 165 -12.33 29.73 -5.44
C LYS A 165 -12.62 31.12 -5.97
N THR A 166 -11.68 32.07 -6.02
CA THR A 166 -11.83 33.31 -6.82
C THR A 166 -10.59 34.19 -6.64
N ILE A 167 -9.83 34.42 -7.71
CA ILE A 167 -9.13 35.69 -7.85
C ILE A 167 -10.08 36.59 -8.62
N PRO A 168 -10.53 37.75 -8.09
CA PRO A 168 -11.27 38.70 -8.88
C PRO A 168 -10.35 39.25 -9.96
N VAL A 169 -10.44 38.70 -11.17
CA VAL A 169 -9.90 39.34 -12.36
C VAL A 169 -10.81 40.53 -12.64
N LYS A 170 -10.25 41.75 -12.64
CA LYS A 170 -10.96 42.93 -13.16
C LYS A 170 -11.14 42.71 -14.65
N LEU A 171 -12.28 42.15 -15.06
CA LEU A 171 -12.66 42.12 -16.47
C LEU A 171 -12.82 43.58 -16.92
N LEU A 172 -12.10 43.98 -17.96
CA LEU A 172 -12.30 45.27 -18.60
C LEU A 172 -13.78 45.35 -19.02
N ARG A 173 -14.45 46.43 -18.59
CA ARG A 173 -15.83 46.72 -18.98
C ARG A 173 -15.91 46.69 -20.50
N ALA A 174 -16.83 45.91 -21.06
CA ALA A 174 -17.11 45.92 -22.49
C ALA A 174 -17.48 47.36 -22.89
N GLN A 175 -16.56 48.04 -23.58
CA GLN A 175 -16.84 49.34 -24.19
C GLN A 175 -17.64 49.07 -25.46
N ASN A 176 -18.95 48.95 -25.33
CA ASN A 176 -19.88 49.09 -26.47
C ASN A 176 -19.97 50.58 -26.86
N THR A 177 -18.84 51.18 -27.21
CA THR A 177 -18.75 52.54 -27.75
C THR A 177 -18.46 52.52 -29.24
N ALA A 178 -19.09 51.61 -29.97
CA ALA A 178 -19.37 51.83 -31.39
C ALA A 178 -20.83 52.29 -31.49
N ARG A 179 -21.08 53.59 -31.28
CA ARG A 179 -22.36 54.17 -31.68
C ARG A 179 -22.43 54.09 -33.21
N ARG A 180 -23.46 53.45 -33.76
CA ARG A 180 -23.77 53.56 -35.20
C ARG A 180 -23.93 55.06 -35.51
N ALA A 181 -23.20 55.56 -36.50
CA ALA A 181 -23.49 56.87 -37.06
C ALA A 181 -24.92 56.83 -37.63
N HIS A 182 -25.74 57.80 -37.24
CA HIS A 182 -27.02 58.05 -37.90
C HIS A 182 -26.70 58.81 -39.19
N GLU A 183 -27.13 58.32 -40.34
CA GLU A 183 -27.08 59.10 -41.57
C GLU A 183 -28.25 60.07 -41.55
N ASP A 184 -27.96 61.36 -41.46
CA ASP A 184 -28.95 62.40 -41.64
C ASP A 184 -29.18 62.59 -43.15
N THR A 185 -30.26 62.00 -43.65
CA THR A 185 -30.89 62.34 -44.93
C THR A 185 -32.33 62.73 -44.69
#